data_AF-A0A3A4VT72-F1
#
_entry.id   AF-A0A3A4VT72-F1
#
_cell.length_a   1.000
_cell.length_b   1.000
_cell.length_c   1.000
_cell.angle_alpha   90.00
_cell.angle_beta   90.00
_cell.angle_gamma   90.00
#
_symmetry.space_group_name_H-M   'P 1'
#
loop_
_entity.id
_entity.type
_entity.pdbx_description
1 polymer ?
#
loop_
_entity_poly.entity_id
_entity_poly.type
_entity_poly.pdbx_seq_one_letter_code
_entity_poly.pdbx_strand_id
1 'polypeptide(L)'
;MVKISETSEPNVSAAESIIQEYRDRISQALATESVKIKEKAEQEAIRIIARASEESKAVIETARREAQQILAVTRSRANEEGAKTIEQAQQKAEQLIREADRMAEDRAKEKTKQEAQRIIARASEEADKALAKARHEAKTESDRITTRSKDAAEYLLRDAREKASAEARELSSRVVTEARERAAQIISEVIERSKAQARSQFTRVVAEARSKLENEASRMLIQTTASIEQIIGEIDGSVQAEIKNSASVIVEVERRLQSLATDKGKAVNPRPAGEETVTAIASAANGTGEGVRDAGNNDSVPVEEENDTHLYQGRLNLEVPPPYNRAQLKSTEEYLTRIPGLKVLSTGGYLEKETCIMTYTVDLGQPVPLLKMLKSIPQVVNVTQHKENLAITMK
;
A
#
# COMPACT_ATOMS: atom_id res chain seq x y z
N MET A 1 192.94 -25.45 75.84
CA MET A 1 192.16 -26.48 75.12
C MET A 1 190.79 -25.89 74.86
N VAL A 2 190.26 -25.77 73.64
CA VAL A 2 190.75 -26.04 72.26
C VAL A 2 190.21 -24.85 71.42
N LYS A 3 191.00 -24.09 70.63
CA LYS A 3 191.28 -24.28 69.19
C LYS A 3 189.98 -24.59 68.38
N ILE A 4 189.67 -24.00 67.22
CA ILE A 4 190.42 -23.43 66.06
C ILE A 4 189.57 -22.22 65.55
N SER A 5 190.12 -21.00 65.32
CA SER A 5 190.36 -20.33 64.00
C SER A 5 189.44 -20.75 62.81
N GLU A 6 189.08 -19.95 61.81
CA GLU A 6 189.76 -19.01 60.89
C GLU A 6 188.70 -18.03 60.30
N THR A 7 188.89 -16.70 60.22
CA THR A 7 189.43 -15.85 59.11
C THR A 7 188.70 -15.88 57.74
N SER A 8 188.74 -14.75 57.01
CA SER A 8 187.98 -14.40 55.77
C SER A 8 186.48 -14.06 55.99
N GLU A 9 185.79 -13.19 55.22
CA GLU A 9 186.24 -12.26 54.18
C GLU A 9 185.27 -11.04 54.04
N PRO A 10 185.73 -9.77 54.01
CA PRO A 10 184.84 -8.60 54.05
C PRO A 10 184.61 -7.92 52.68
N ASN A 11 183.90 -8.57 51.75
CA ASN A 11 183.49 -7.93 50.48
C ASN A 11 182.06 -8.24 49.98
N VAL A 12 181.32 -9.13 50.64
CA VAL A 12 179.95 -9.50 50.22
C VAL A 12 178.95 -8.35 50.44
N SER A 13 179.15 -7.56 51.50
CA SER A 13 178.22 -6.52 51.98
C SER A 13 177.86 -5.44 50.95
N ALA A 14 178.80 -5.03 50.08
CA ALA A 14 178.50 -4.03 49.04
C ALA A 14 177.62 -4.61 47.93
N ALA A 15 177.86 -5.87 47.54
CA ALA A 15 177.01 -6.58 46.58
C ALA A 15 175.64 -6.88 47.18
N GLU A 16 175.56 -7.27 48.46
CA GLU A 16 174.30 -7.45 49.18
C GLU A 16 173.51 -6.15 49.31
N SER A 17 174.15 -5.02 49.60
CA SER A 17 173.48 -3.71 49.66
C SER A 17 172.88 -3.33 48.31
N ILE A 18 173.61 -3.54 47.20
CA ILE A 18 173.10 -3.31 45.84
C ILE A 18 171.96 -4.28 45.51
N ILE A 19 172.12 -5.58 45.79
CA ILE A 19 171.08 -6.60 45.57
C ILE A 19 169.82 -6.29 46.39
N GLN A 20 169.96 -5.80 47.62
CA GLN A 20 168.85 -5.44 48.47
C GLN A 20 168.17 -4.14 47.99
N GLU A 21 168.92 -3.13 47.56
CA GLU A 21 168.33 -1.94 46.93
C GLU A 21 167.58 -2.30 45.64
N TYR A 22 168.13 -3.19 44.80
CA TYR A 22 167.41 -3.71 43.63
C TYR A 22 166.17 -4.51 44.02
N ARG A 23 166.22 -5.35 45.06
CA ARG A 23 165.04 -6.07 45.59
C ARG A 23 163.97 -5.11 46.10
N ASP A 24 164.35 -4.06 46.81
CA ASP A 24 163.42 -3.10 47.39
C ASP A 24 162.80 -2.22 46.29
N ARG A 25 163.60 -1.75 45.32
CA ARG A 25 163.12 -1.07 44.10
C ARG A 25 162.20 -1.95 43.26
N ILE A 26 162.53 -3.24 43.07
CA ILE A 26 161.67 -4.21 42.36
C ILE A 26 160.39 -4.46 43.14
N SER A 27 160.46 -4.63 44.46
CA SER A 27 159.29 -4.84 45.32
C SER A 27 158.37 -3.62 45.33
N GLN A 28 158.94 -2.40 45.36
CA GLN A 28 158.21 -1.15 45.26
C GLN A 28 157.57 -0.95 43.88
N ALA A 29 158.28 -1.31 42.80
CA ALA A 29 157.73 -1.29 41.44
C ALA A 29 156.60 -2.32 41.26
N LEU A 30 156.77 -3.54 41.77
CA LEU A 30 155.74 -4.59 41.77
C LEU A 30 154.53 -4.21 42.62
N ALA A 31 154.72 -3.58 43.78
CA ALA A 31 153.63 -3.04 44.58
C ALA A 31 152.89 -1.92 43.83
N THR A 32 153.64 -1.01 43.19
CA THR A 32 153.08 0.11 42.40
C THR A 32 152.27 -0.39 41.20
N GLU A 33 152.79 -1.35 40.43
CA GLU A 33 152.02 -1.96 39.33
C GLU A 33 150.89 -2.86 39.84
N SER A 34 151.03 -3.55 40.98
CA SER A 34 149.91 -4.30 41.59
C SER A 34 148.76 -3.36 41.98
N VAL A 35 149.05 -2.18 42.53
CA VAL A 35 148.05 -1.14 42.80
C VAL A 35 147.42 -0.64 41.49
N LYS A 36 148.21 -0.24 40.49
CA LYS A 36 147.68 0.20 39.18
C LYS A 36 146.85 -0.86 38.47
N ILE A 37 147.21 -2.14 38.57
CA ILE A 37 146.46 -3.25 37.98
C ILE A 37 145.14 -3.45 38.72
N LYS A 38 145.12 -3.36 40.07
CA LYS A 38 143.87 -3.36 40.86
C LYS A 38 143.00 -2.17 40.51
N GLU A 39 143.52 -0.95 40.54
CA GLU A 39 142.78 0.27 40.18
C GLU A 39 142.19 0.20 38.76
N LYS A 40 142.95 -0.32 37.78
CA LYS A 40 142.44 -0.54 36.42
C LYS A 40 141.35 -1.61 36.37
N ALA A 41 141.54 -2.75 37.05
CA ALA A 41 140.55 -3.83 37.09
C ALA A 41 139.28 -3.41 37.83
N GLU A 42 139.39 -2.61 38.89
CA GLU A 42 138.26 -2.01 39.62
C GLU A 42 137.52 -0.99 38.74
N GLN A 43 138.23 -0.09 38.05
CA GLN A 43 137.63 0.84 37.09
C GLN A 43 136.96 0.13 35.92
N GLU A 44 137.54 -0.94 35.40
CA GLU A 44 136.98 -1.75 34.32
C GLU A 44 135.76 -2.55 34.79
N ALA A 45 135.81 -3.17 35.99
CA ALA A 45 134.66 -3.81 36.61
C ALA A 45 133.51 -2.81 36.86
N ILE A 46 133.80 -1.61 37.38
CA ILE A 46 132.82 -0.54 37.56
C ILE A 46 132.21 -0.12 36.21
N ARG A 47 133.00 0.01 35.14
CA ARG A 47 132.50 0.30 33.79
C ARG A 47 131.62 -0.82 33.24
N ILE A 48 132.01 -2.09 33.42
CA ILE A 48 131.22 -3.25 33.00
C ILE A 48 129.89 -3.30 33.76
N ILE A 49 129.90 -3.10 35.07
CA ILE A 49 128.69 -3.07 35.91
C ILE A 49 127.78 -1.89 35.54
N ALA A 50 128.34 -0.69 35.32
CA ALA A 50 127.58 0.48 34.90
C ALA A 50 126.92 0.26 33.53
N ARG A 51 127.68 -0.25 32.55
CA ARG A 51 127.19 -0.57 31.21
C ARG A 51 126.13 -1.67 31.24
N ALA A 52 126.34 -2.76 31.98
CA ALA A 52 125.35 -3.82 32.13
C ALA A 52 124.08 -3.33 32.84
N SER A 53 124.18 -2.38 33.78
CA SER A 53 123.03 -1.73 34.40
C SER A 53 122.26 -0.83 33.41
N GLU A 54 122.96 -0.13 32.52
CA GLU A 54 122.36 0.70 31.48
C GLU A 54 121.68 -0.13 30.38
N GLU A 55 122.37 -1.16 29.87
CA GLU A 55 121.82 -2.12 28.90
C GLU A 55 120.62 -2.88 29.49
N SER A 56 120.67 -3.29 30.77
CA SER A 56 119.54 -3.89 31.48
C SER A 56 118.33 -2.95 31.58
N LYS A 57 118.54 -1.67 31.93
CA LYS A 57 117.47 -0.65 31.94
C LYS A 57 116.87 -0.44 30.55
N ALA A 58 117.70 -0.39 29.51
CA ALA A 58 117.25 -0.23 28.13
C ALA A 58 116.41 -1.44 27.66
N VAL A 59 116.77 -2.66 28.04
CA VAL A 59 115.96 -3.87 27.80
C VAL A 59 114.64 -3.81 28.55
N ILE A 60 114.64 -3.46 29.84
CA ILE A 60 113.42 -3.36 30.67
C ILE A 60 112.44 -2.32 30.10
N GLU A 61 112.91 -1.11 29.77
CA GLU A 61 112.04 -0.07 29.20
C GLU A 61 111.65 -0.34 27.73
N THR A 62 112.33 -1.25 27.02
CA THR A 62 111.88 -1.72 25.70
C THR A 62 110.78 -2.76 25.85
N ALA A 63 111.00 -3.81 26.66
CA ALA A 63 109.98 -4.81 26.97
C ALA A 63 108.71 -4.19 27.59
N ARG A 64 108.86 -3.13 28.40
CA ARG A 64 107.75 -2.36 28.97
C ARG A 64 106.92 -1.64 27.90
N ARG A 65 107.58 -1.00 26.93
CA ARG A 65 106.91 -0.32 25.79
C ARG A 65 106.21 -1.33 24.88
N GLU A 66 106.86 -2.45 24.57
CA GLU A 66 106.25 -3.55 23.78
C GLU A 66 105.03 -4.14 24.48
N ALA A 67 105.11 -4.44 25.79
CA ALA A 67 103.98 -4.92 26.57
C ALA A 67 102.81 -3.90 26.60
N GLN A 68 103.10 -2.59 26.70
CA GLN A 68 102.10 -1.54 26.61
C GLN A 68 101.46 -1.46 25.21
N GLN A 69 102.24 -1.62 24.13
CA GLN A 69 101.73 -1.64 22.75
C GLN A 69 100.84 -2.87 22.50
N ILE A 70 101.27 -4.06 22.93
CA ILE A 70 100.46 -5.29 22.84
C ILE A 70 99.14 -5.09 23.61
N LEU A 71 99.18 -4.61 24.85
CA LEU A 71 97.96 -4.34 25.64
C LEU A 71 97.04 -3.30 24.96
N ALA A 72 97.59 -2.28 24.31
CA ALA A 72 96.80 -1.30 23.55
C ALA A 72 96.13 -1.92 22.31
N VAL A 73 96.88 -2.70 21.52
CA VAL A 73 96.36 -3.38 20.32
C VAL A 73 95.31 -4.44 20.69
N THR A 74 95.58 -5.27 21.70
CA THR A 74 94.63 -6.28 22.20
C THR A 74 93.34 -5.62 22.71
N ARG A 75 93.43 -4.50 23.45
CA ARG A 75 92.24 -3.74 23.88
C ARG A 75 91.48 -3.14 22.70
N SER A 76 92.17 -2.52 21.74
CA SER A 76 91.54 -1.94 20.56
C SER A 76 90.78 -3.00 19.76
N ARG A 77 91.41 -4.17 19.52
CA ARG A 77 90.81 -5.28 18.80
C ARG A 77 89.63 -5.91 19.56
N ALA A 78 89.75 -6.13 20.87
CA ALA A 78 88.67 -6.65 21.69
C ALA A 78 87.45 -5.70 21.72
N ASN A 79 87.69 -4.39 21.75
CA ASN A 79 86.63 -3.37 21.65
C ASN A 79 85.97 -3.40 20.27
N GLU A 80 86.74 -3.55 19.19
CA GLU A 80 86.22 -3.62 17.82
C GLU A 80 85.40 -4.89 17.55
N GLU A 81 85.90 -6.06 17.96
CA GLU A 81 85.20 -7.35 17.85
C GLU A 81 83.95 -7.39 18.75
N GLY A 82 84.02 -6.79 19.94
CA GLY A 82 82.88 -6.59 20.83
C GLY A 82 81.81 -5.68 20.22
N ALA A 83 82.20 -4.52 19.67
CA ALA A 83 81.27 -3.60 18.99
C ALA A 83 80.57 -4.26 17.80
N LYS A 84 81.30 -4.98 16.94
CA LYS A 84 80.73 -5.74 15.82
C LYS A 84 79.75 -6.82 16.28
N THR A 85 80.04 -7.47 17.41
CA THR A 85 79.16 -8.50 18.00
C THR A 85 77.87 -7.88 18.53
N ILE A 86 77.94 -6.71 19.19
CA ILE A 86 76.78 -5.95 19.66
C ILE A 86 75.93 -5.46 18.47
N GLU A 87 76.55 -4.89 17.44
CA GLU A 87 75.86 -4.43 16.22
C GLU A 87 75.11 -5.58 15.52
N GLN A 88 75.78 -6.73 15.32
CA GLN A 88 75.13 -7.91 14.73
C GLN A 88 74.01 -8.47 15.60
N ALA A 89 74.12 -8.39 16.93
CA ALA A 89 73.04 -8.79 17.83
C ALA A 89 71.84 -7.84 17.76
N GLN A 90 72.08 -6.52 17.67
CA GLN A 90 71.04 -5.50 17.48
C GLN A 90 70.32 -5.67 16.14
N GLN A 91 71.05 -5.78 15.02
CA GLN A 91 70.48 -6.00 13.69
C GLN A 91 69.60 -7.27 13.63
N LYS A 92 70.05 -8.37 14.27
CA LYS A 92 69.27 -9.62 14.38
C LYS A 92 68.03 -9.46 15.26
N ALA A 93 68.12 -8.75 16.37
CA ALA A 93 66.98 -8.46 17.23
C ALA A 93 65.92 -7.61 16.49
N GLU A 94 66.34 -6.57 15.77
CA GLU A 94 65.46 -5.75 14.94
C GLU A 94 64.82 -6.52 13.78
N GLN A 95 65.54 -7.49 13.19
CA GLN A 95 64.96 -8.39 12.20
C GLN A 95 63.88 -9.29 12.82
N LEU A 96 64.18 -9.94 13.94
CA LEU A 96 63.24 -10.82 14.64
C LEU A 96 61.99 -10.08 15.14
N ILE A 97 62.13 -8.83 15.58
CA ILE A 97 60.99 -7.96 15.94
C ILE A 97 60.12 -7.70 14.70
N ARG A 98 60.72 -7.25 13.58
CA ARG A 98 59.98 -6.98 12.33
C ARG A 98 59.29 -8.22 11.75
N GLU A 99 59.90 -9.40 11.87
CA GLU A 99 59.30 -10.67 11.47
C GLU A 99 58.16 -11.08 12.41
N ALA A 100 58.30 -10.90 13.72
CA ALA A 100 57.26 -11.15 14.70
C ALA A 100 56.05 -10.22 14.53
N ASP A 101 56.27 -8.92 14.35
CA ASP A 101 55.23 -7.92 14.11
C ASP A 101 54.45 -8.24 12.84
N ARG A 102 55.15 -8.56 11.74
CA ARG A 102 54.51 -8.97 10.49
C ARG A 102 53.67 -10.24 10.65
N MET A 103 54.21 -11.26 11.32
CA MET A 103 53.45 -12.48 11.62
C MET A 103 52.24 -12.22 12.52
N ALA A 104 52.32 -11.26 13.44
CA ALA A 104 51.18 -10.86 14.27
C ALA A 104 50.11 -10.13 13.44
N GLU A 105 50.53 -9.20 12.58
CA GLU A 105 49.63 -8.43 11.70
C GLU A 105 48.90 -9.34 10.69
N ASP A 106 49.62 -10.24 10.01
CA ASP A 106 49.03 -11.16 9.04
C ASP A 106 48.08 -12.17 9.71
N ARG A 107 48.41 -12.65 10.93
CA ARG A 107 47.50 -13.47 11.75
C ARG A 107 46.28 -12.70 12.24
N ALA A 108 46.41 -11.41 12.53
CA ALA A 108 45.28 -10.56 12.91
C ALA A 108 44.34 -10.33 11.72
N LYS A 109 44.88 -9.95 10.56
CA LYS A 109 44.13 -9.78 9.30
C LYS A 109 43.33 -11.03 8.94
N GLU A 110 43.95 -12.21 8.94
CA GLU A 110 43.26 -13.45 8.57
C GLU A 110 42.18 -13.85 9.59
N LYS A 111 42.42 -13.67 10.90
CA LYS A 111 41.37 -13.88 11.93
C LYS A 111 40.18 -12.93 11.76
N THR A 112 40.45 -11.63 11.54
CA THR A 112 39.39 -10.63 11.30
C THR A 112 38.59 -10.97 10.05
N LYS A 113 39.26 -11.40 8.97
CA LYS A 113 38.62 -11.85 7.73
C LYS A 113 37.75 -13.09 7.94
N GLN A 114 38.23 -14.08 8.69
CA GLN A 114 37.47 -15.31 8.97
C GLN A 114 36.23 -15.04 9.84
N GLU A 115 36.34 -14.25 10.91
CA GLU A 115 35.16 -13.93 11.72
C GLU A 115 34.19 -12.99 10.98
N ALA A 116 34.67 -12.07 10.13
CA ALA A 116 33.82 -11.28 9.24
C ALA A 116 33.04 -12.17 8.24
N GLN A 117 33.70 -13.14 7.61
CA GLN A 117 33.03 -14.13 6.74
C GLN A 117 31.99 -14.95 7.51
N ARG A 118 32.30 -15.34 8.75
CA ARG A 118 31.38 -16.08 9.64
C ARG A 118 30.15 -15.26 10.05
N ILE A 119 30.33 -13.96 10.33
CA ILE A 119 29.24 -13.03 10.63
C ILE A 119 28.35 -12.85 9.39
N ILE A 120 28.94 -12.65 8.21
CA ILE A 120 28.20 -12.53 6.94
C ILE A 120 27.40 -13.81 6.64
N ALA A 121 28.01 -14.99 6.80
CA ALA A 121 27.34 -16.27 6.57
C ALA A 121 26.14 -16.47 7.51
N ARG A 122 26.29 -16.18 8.81
CA ARG A 122 25.18 -16.21 9.78
C ARG A 122 24.06 -15.22 9.44
N ALA A 123 24.42 -13.98 9.10
CA ALA A 123 23.45 -12.96 8.73
C ALA A 123 22.66 -13.35 7.46
N SER A 124 23.30 -14.00 6.49
CA SER A 124 22.60 -14.56 5.32
C SER A 124 21.65 -15.69 5.73
N GLU A 125 22.12 -16.65 6.55
CA GLU A 125 21.31 -17.79 7.01
C GLU A 125 20.08 -17.34 7.82
N GLU A 126 20.22 -16.31 8.65
CA GLU A 126 19.12 -15.71 9.42
C GLU A 126 18.17 -14.91 8.53
N ALA A 127 18.69 -14.17 7.53
CA ALA A 127 17.86 -13.47 6.55
C ALA A 127 17.05 -14.44 5.67
N ASP A 128 17.65 -15.54 5.21
CA ASP A 128 16.97 -16.58 4.43
C ASP A 128 15.88 -17.29 5.25
N LYS A 129 16.14 -17.57 6.54
CA LYS A 129 15.11 -18.10 7.47
C LYS A 129 13.96 -17.11 7.67
N ALA A 130 14.27 -15.82 7.86
CA ALA A 130 13.25 -14.78 8.00
C ALA A 130 12.40 -14.63 6.72
N LEU A 131 13.04 -14.64 5.55
CA LEU A 131 12.38 -14.59 4.24
C LEU A 131 11.48 -15.83 4.01
N ALA A 132 11.97 -17.02 4.34
CA ALA A 132 11.20 -18.26 4.23
C ALA A 132 9.98 -18.26 5.16
N LYS A 133 10.14 -17.80 6.41
CA LYS A 133 9.04 -17.65 7.36
C LYS A 133 8.00 -16.63 6.85
N ALA A 134 8.43 -15.44 6.44
CA ALA A 134 7.54 -14.40 5.93
C ALA A 134 6.76 -14.85 4.68
N ARG A 135 7.41 -15.60 3.77
CA ARG A 135 6.76 -16.21 2.60
C ARG A 135 5.72 -17.26 2.99
N HIS A 136 5.98 -18.06 4.03
CA HIS A 136 5.03 -19.04 4.54
C HIS A 136 3.80 -18.36 5.16
N GLU A 137 4.01 -17.40 6.06
CA GLU A 137 2.95 -16.65 6.74
C GLU A 137 2.08 -15.86 5.73
N ALA A 138 2.72 -15.19 4.76
CA ALA A 138 2.02 -14.48 3.68
C ALA A 138 1.18 -15.42 2.80
N LYS A 139 1.69 -16.62 2.49
CA LYS A 139 0.90 -17.63 1.77
C LYS A 139 -0.30 -18.08 2.60
N THR A 140 -0.11 -18.43 3.88
CA THR A 140 -1.18 -18.91 4.75
C THR A 140 -2.32 -17.89 4.91
N GLU A 141 -2.01 -16.60 5.09
CA GLU A 141 -3.07 -15.58 5.18
C GLU A 141 -3.66 -15.28 3.79
N SER A 142 -2.91 -15.37 2.68
CA SER A 142 -3.45 -15.28 1.31
C SER A 142 -4.46 -16.41 1.01
N ASP A 143 -4.13 -17.66 1.37
CA ASP A 143 -5.02 -18.81 1.22
C ASP A 143 -6.29 -18.65 2.10
N ARG A 144 -6.13 -18.08 3.31
CA ARG A 144 -7.23 -17.78 4.25
C ARG A 144 -8.15 -16.65 3.78
N ILE A 145 -7.59 -15.56 3.24
CA ILE A 145 -8.35 -14.47 2.61
C ILE A 145 -9.12 -15.03 1.40
N THR A 146 -8.45 -15.78 0.52
CA THR A 146 -9.07 -16.40 -0.65
C THR A 146 -10.25 -17.31 -0.27
N THR A 147 -10.12 -18.08 0.81
CA THR A 147 -11.19 -18.93 1.33
C THR A 147 -12.36 -18.09 1.84
N ARG A 148 -12.11 -17.15 2.76
CA ARG A 148 -13.14 -16.24 3.29
C ARG A 148 -13.88 -15.45 2.21
N SER A 149 -13.19 -15.00 1.16
CA SER A 149 -13.79 -14.30 0.03
C SER A 149 -14.72 -15.19 -0.80
N LYS A 150 -14.42 -16.49 -0.93
CA LYS A 150 -15.32 -17.47 -1.56
C LYS A 150 -16.54 -17.70 -0.67
N ASP A 151 -16.34 -17.99 0.61
CA ASP A 151 -17.43 -18.23 1.58
C ASP A 151 -18.43 -17.05 1.60
N ALA A 152 -17.92 -15.82 1.61
CA ALA A 152 -18.72 -14.60 1.57
C ALA A 152 -19.44 -14.40 0.22
N ALA A 153 -18.79 -14.70 -0.91
CA ALA A 153 -19.41 -14.63 -2.23
C ALA A 153 -20.52 -15.69 -2.41
N GLU A 154 -20.31 -16.92 -1.94
CA GLU A 154 -21.33 -17.97 -1.94
C GLU A 154 -22.52 -17.63 -1.05
N TYR A 155 -22.27 -17.04 0.13
CA TYR A 155 -23.33 -16.52 1.00
C TYR A 155 -24.17 -15.42 0.32
N LEU A 156 -23.52 -14.42 -0.29
CA LEU A 156 -24.21 -13.33 -1.00
C LEU A 156 -24.99 -13.84 -2.22
N LEU A 157 -24.43 -14.78 -2.99
CA LEU A 157 -25.12 -15.43 -4.11
C LEU A 157 -26.33 -16.26 -3.65
N ARG A 158 -26.28 -16.85 -2.45
CA ARG A 158 -27.41 -17.58 -1.86
C ARG A 158 -28.51 -16.63 -1.41
N ASP A 159 -28.18 -15.59 -0.65
CA ASP A 159 -29.11 -14.55 -0.19
C ASP A 159 -29.82 -13.85 -1.37
N ALA A 160 -29.07 -13.47 -2.41
CA ALA A 160 -29.62 -12.86 -3.61
C ALA A 160 -30.58 -13.80 -4.36
N ARG A 161 -30.25 -15.10 -4.47
CA ARG A 161 -31.14 -16.12 -5.06
C ARG A 161 -32.40 -16.35 -4.23
N GLU A 162 -32.30 -16.31 -2.91
CA GLU A 162 -33.43 -16.51 -2.00
C GLU A 162 -34.41 -15.32 -2.07
N LYS A 163 -33.90 -14.09 -2.06
CA LYS A 163 -34.67 -12.85 -2.26
C LYS A 163 -35.35 -12.81 -3.63
N ALA A 164 -34.59 -13.02 -4.72
CA ALA A 164 -35.15 -13.06 -6.07
C ALA A 164 -36.22 -14.17 -6.24
N SER A 165 -36.06 -15.31 -5.56
CA SER A 165 -37.06 -16.38 -5.54
C SER A 165 -38.31 -16.01 -4.73
N ALA A 166 -38.18 -15.25 -3.65
CA ALA A 166 -39.31 -14.73 -2.88
C ALA A 166 -40.09 -13.67 -3.67
N GLU A 167 -39.41 -12.67 -4.24
CA GLU A 167 -40.00 -11.63 -5.08
C GLU A 167 -40.72 -12.22 -6.30
N ALA A 168 -40.08 -13.17 -7.01
CA ALA A 168 -40.69 -13.83 -8.15
C ALA A 168 -41.97 -14.62 -7.77
N ARG A 169 -42.02 -15.23 -6.58
CA ARG A 169 -43.23 -15.90 -6.06
C ARG A 169 -44.32 -14.89 -5.71
N GLU A 170 -43.98 -13.77 -5.08
CA GLU A 170 -44.95 -12.73 -4.72
C GLU A 170 -45.56 -12.09 -5.98
N LEU A 171 -44.73 -11.68 -6.94
CA LEU A 171 -45.18 -11.15 -8.23
C LEU A 171 -46.05 -12.15 -9.00
N SER A 172 -45.66 -13.43 -9.03
CA SER A 172 -46.48 -14.49 -9.64
C SER A 172 -47.84 -14.63 -8.96
N SER A 173 -47.88 -14.61 -7.63
CA SER A 173 -49.13 -14.66 -6.85
C SER A 173 -50.03 -13.46 -7.13
N ARG A 174 -49.45 -12.25 -7.19
CA ARG A 174 -50.15 -11.00 -7.50
C ARG A 174 -50.76 -11.04 -8.91
N VAL A 175 -49.97 -11.40 -9.93
CA VAL A 175 -50.42 -11.52 -11.33
C VAL A 175 -51.52 -12.58 -11.47
N VAL A 176 -51.41 -13.73 -10.81
CA VAL A 176 -52.48 -14.76 -10.80
C VAL A 176 -53.76 -14.24 -10.13
N THR A 177 -53.64 -13.40 -9.11
CA THR A 177 -54.80 -12.81 -8.41
C THR A 177 -55.48 -11.75 -9.28
N GLU A 178 -54.73 -10.78 -9.83
CA GLU A 178 -55.24 -9.79 -10.77
C GLU A 178 -55.89 -10.43 -12.01
N ALA A 179 -55.29 -11.50 -12.55
CA ALA A 179 -55.84 -12.21 -13.70
C ALA A 179 -57.18 -12.90 -13.37
N ARG A 180 -57.34 -13.44 -12.16
CA ARG A 180 -58.61 -14.01 -11.67
C ARG A 180 -59.68 -12.93 -11.47
N GLU A 181 -59.32 -11.80 -10.89
CA GLU A 181 -60.22 -10.66 -10.68
C GLU A 181 -60.71 -10.08 -12.01
N ARG A 182 -59.80 -9.82 -12.96
CA ARG A 182 -60.16 -9.35 -14.31
C ARG A 182 -61.01 -10.38 -15.06
N ALA A 183 -60.73 -11.68 -14.93
CA ALA A 183 -61.57 -12.72 -15.51
C ALA A 183 -63.00 -12.72 -14.91
N ALA A 184 -63.14 -12.57 -13.59
CA ALA A 184 -64.43 -12.48 -12.91
C ALA A 184 -65.22 -11.20 -13.31
N GLN A 185 -64.53 -10.07 -13.50
CA GLN A 185 -65.11 -8.83 -14.02
C GLN A 185 -65.63 -9.03 -15.45
N ILE A 186 -64.80 -9.56 -16.36
CA ILE A 186 -65.19 -9.82 -17.75
C ILE A 186 -66.37 -10.81 -17.84
N ILE A 187 -66.37 -11.87 -17.04
CA ILE A 187 -67.49 -12.82 -16.97
C ILE A 187 -68.77 -12.11 -16.50
N SER A 188 -68.68 -11.26 -15.47
CA SER A 188 -69.82 -10.48 -14.96
C SER A 188 -70.36 -9.50 -16.02
N GLU A 189 -69.49 -8.78 -16.72
CA GLU A 189 -69.87 -7.90 -17.83
C GLU A 189 -70.53 -8.68 -18.98
N VAL A 190 -69.98 -9.82 -19.38
CA VAL A 190 -70.56 -10.66 -20.44
C VAL A 190 -71.93 -11.18 -20.03
N ILE A 191 -72.12 -11.56 -18.76
CA ILE A 191 -73.42 -11.99 -18.22
C ILE A 191 -74.43 -10.84 -18.27
N GLU A 192 -74.10 -9.63 -17.82
CA GLU A 192 -75.04 -8.49 -17.84
C GLU A 192 -75.33 -7.99 -19.27
N ARG A 193 -74.32 -7.93 -20.15
CA ARG A 193 -74.52 -7.65 -21.58
C ARG A 193 -75.44 -8.69 -22.24
N SER A 194 -75.24 -9.98 -21.93
CA SER A 194 -76.09 -11.07 -22.44
C SER A 194 -77.52 -11.00 -21.88
N LYS A 195 -77.70 -10.68 -20.59
CA LYS A 195 -79.03 -10.42 -20.00
C LYS A 195 -79.72 -9.23 -20.67
N ALA A 196 -79.01 -8.13 -20.89
CA ALA A 196 -79.55 -6.94 -21.56
C ALA A 196 -79.94 -7.21 -23.02
N GLN A 197 -79.10 -7.95 -23.76
CA GLN A 197 -79.38 -8.36 -25.14
C GLN A 197 -80.52 -9.37 -25.22
N ALA A 198 -80.59 -10.35 -24.32
CA ALA A 198 -81.70 -11.30 -24.25
C ALA A 198 -83.02 -10.58 -23.92
N ARG A 199 -83.01 -9.62 -22.99
CA ARG A 199 -84.16 -8.75 -22.70
C ARG A 199 -84.58 -7.94 -23.92
N SER A 200 -83.66 -7.26 -24.60
CA SER A 200 -84.02 -6.42 -25.76
C SER A 200 -84.52 -7.25 -26.95
N GLN A 201 -83.93 -8.41 -27.22
CA GLN A 201 -84.44 -9.36 -28.21
C GLN A 201 -85.82 -9.90 -27.82
N PHE A 202 -86.03 -10.28 -26.55
CA PHE A 202 -87.34 -10.72 -26.08
C PHE A 202 -88.41 -9.63 -26.21
N THR A 203 -88.13 -8.40 -25.79
CA THR A 203 -89.03 -7.24 -25.99
C THR A 203 -89.31 -7.01 -27.47
N ARG A 204 -88.31 -7.14 -28.36
CA ARG A 204 -88.51 -7.01 -29.81
C ARG A 204 -89.41 -8.12 -30.37
N VAL A 205 -89.20 -9.37 -29.98
CA VAL A 205 -90.03 -10.51 -30.39
C VAL A 205 -91.47 -10.38 -29.86
N VAL A 206 -91.66 -9.92 -28.63
CA VAL A 206 -92.99 -9.63 -28.06
C VAL A 206 -93.67 -8.49 -28.83
N ALA A 207 -92.95 -7.42 -29.20
CA ALA A 207 -93.48 -6.34 -30.01
C ALA A 207 -93.82 -6.78 -31.45
N GLU A 208 -92.97 -7.60 -32.09
CA GLU A 208 -93.24 -8.20 -33.40
C GLU A 208 -94.46 -9.13 -33.37
N ALA A 209 -94.57 -9.98 -32.34
CA ALA A 209 -95.70 -10.89 -32.17
C ALA A 209 -97.00 -10.12 -31.89
N ARG A 210 -96.95 -9.11 -31.02
CA ARG A 210 -98.08 -8.21 -30.75
C ARG A 210 -98.52 -7.47 -32.01
N SER A 211 -97.59 -6.90 -32.76
CA SER A 211 -97.91 -6.20 -34.02
C SER A 211 -98.48 -7.15 -35.07
N LYS A 212 -97.99 -8.40 -35.16
CA LYS A 212 -98.61 -9.44 -36.01
C LYS A 212 -100.04 -9.74 -35.57
N LEU A 213 -100.29 -9.96 -34.28
CA LEU A 213 -101.63 -10.20 -33.75
C LEU A 213 -102.57 -9.00 -33.95
N GLU A 214 -102.09 -7.76 -33.78
CA GLU A 214 -102.87 -6.53 -34.04
C GLU A 214 -103.18 -6.37 -35.54
N ASN A 215 -102.25 -6.73 -36.43
CA ASN A 215 -102.49 -6.75 -37.88
C ASN A 215 -103.42 -7.90 -38.33
N GLU A 216 -103.31 -9.08 -37.73
CA GLU A 216 -104.19 -10.23 -38.01
C GLU A 216 -105.59 -10.02 -37.44
N ALA A 217 -105.72 -9.43 -36.25
CA ALA A 217 -107.00 -8.97 -35.71
C ALA A 217 -107.61 -7.86 -36.57
N SER A 218 -106.81 -6.90 -37.05
CA SER A 218 -107.29 -5.88 -37.98
C SER A 218 -107.74 -6.48 -39.31
N ARG A 219 -107.01 -7.47 -39.85
CA ARG A 219 -107.43 -8.21 -41.05
C ARG A 219 -108.70 -9.02 -40.83
N MET A 220 -108.83 -9.72 -39.69
CA MET A 220 -110.05 -10.43 -39.34
C MET A 220 -111.22 -9.46 -39.14
N LEU A 221 -111.02 -8.31 -38.50
CA LEU A 221 -112.06 -7.27 -38.39
C LEU A 221 -112.45 -6.74 -39.78
N ILE A 222 -111.51 -6.38 -40.65
CA ILE A 222 -111.81 -5.93 -42.01
C ILE A 222 -112.52 -7.03 -42.81
N GLN A 223 -112.10 -8.29 -42.70
CA GLN A 223 -112.74 -9.43 -43.37
C GLN A 223 -114.13 -9.71 -42.79
N THR A 224 -114.33 -9.62 -41.48
CA THR A 224 -115.62 -9.77 -40.82
C THR A 224 -116.55 -8.60 -41.14
N THR A 225 -116.06 -7.36 -41.21
CA THR A 225 -116.81 -6.21 -41.70
C THR A 225 -117.19 -6.39 -43.16
N ALA A 226 -116.27 -6.80 -44.04
CA ALA A 226 -116.57 -7.09 -45.43
C ALA A 226 -117.56 -8.27 -45.60
N SER A 227 -117.49 -9.30 -44.76
CA SER A 227 -118.49 -10.38 -44.72
C SER A 227 -119.82 -9.94 -44.11
N ILE A 228 -119.83 -8.98 -43.16
CA ILE A 228 -121.06 -8.37 -42.64
C ILE A 228 -121.67 -7.43 -43.69
N GLU A 229 -120.88 -6.68 -44.44
CA GLU A 229 -121.31 -5.87 -45.57
C GLU A 229 -121.80 -6.75 -46.74
N GLN A 230 -121.16 -7.90 -46.98
CA GLN A 230 -121.66 -8.91 -47.90
C GLN A 230 -122.98 -9.51 -47.40
N ILE A 231 -123.08 -9.91 -46.13
CA ILE A 231 -124.33 -10.44 -45.54
C ILE A 231 -125.41 -9.36 -45.51
N ILE A 232 -125.09 -8.09 -45.27
CA ILE A 232 -126.03 -6.97 -45.37
C ILE A 232 -126.40 -6.70 -46.83
N GLY A 233 -125.50 -6.89 -47.79
CA GLY A 233 -125.79 -6.80 -49.23
C GLY A 233 -126.60 -8.00 -49.75
N GLU A 234 -126.43 -9.19 -49.16
CA GLU A 234 -127.23 -10.39 -49.41
C GLU A 234 -128.58 -10.32 -48.67
N ILE A 235 -128.65 -9.64 -47.52
CA ILE A 235 -129.90 -9.32 -46.82
C ILE A 235 -130.63 -8.19 -47.53
N ASP A 236 -130.01 -7.09 -47.96
CA ASP A 236 -130.64 -6.05 -48.79
C ASP A 236 -130.97 -6.59 -50.18
N GLY A 237 -130.18 -7.52 -50.71
CA GLY A 237 -130.48 -8.25 -51.95
C GLY A 237 -131.68 -9.18 -51.78
N SER A 238 -131.73 -9.94 -50.69
CA SER A 238 -132.86 -10.81 -50.32
C SER A 238 -134.09 -9.98 -49.99
N VAL A 239 -133.96 -8.91 -49.22
CA VAL A 239 -135.02 -7.97 -48.84
C VAL A 239 -135.45 -7.13 -50.04
N GLN A 240 -134.63 -6.83 -51.04
CA GLN A 240 -135.12 -6.27 -52.31
C GLN A 240 -135.80 -7.31 -53.20
N ALA A 241 -135.33 -8.56 -53.23
CA ALA A 241 -136.01 -9.65 -53.91
C ALA A 241 -137.34 -10.01 -53.22
N GLU A 242 -137.38 -9.90 -51.90
CA GLU A 242 -138.51 -10.19 -51.02
C GLU A 242 -139.40 -8.96 -50.82
N ILE A 243 -138.94 -7.74 -51.11
CA ILE A 243 -139.77 -6.55 -51.36
C ILE A 243 -140.29 -6.55 -52.80
N LYS A 244 -139.62 -7.19 -53.78
CA LYS A 244 -140.21 -7.44 -55.11
C LYS A 244 -141.28 -8.53 -55.05
N ASN A 245 -141.04 -9.62 -54.34
CA ASN A 245 -142.03 -10.65 -54.05
C ASN A 245 -143.12 -10.12 -53.10
N SER A 246 -142.77 -9.30 -52.09
CA SER A 246 -143.77 -8.63 -51.27
C SER A 246 -144.47 -7.52 -52.02
N ALA A 247 -143.92 -6.92 -53.09
CA ALA A 247 -144.67 -5.98 -53.92
C ALA A 247 -145.72 -6.69 -54.78
N SER A 248 -145.42 -7.87 -55.32
CA SER A 248 -146.46 -8.70 -55.97
C SER A 248 -147.50 -9.21 -54.97
N VAL A 249 -147.07 -9.60 -53.75
CA VAL A 249 -148.00 -9.98 -52.67
C VAL A 249 -148.76 -8.78 -52.08
N ILE A 250 -148.20 -7.57 -52.03
CA ILE A 250 -148.88 -6.35 -51.54
C ILE A 250 -149.97 -5.93 -52.53
N VAL A 251 -149.74 -6.05 -53.84
CA VAL A 251 -150.82 -5.91 -54.85
C VAL A 251 -151.94 -6.95 -54.63
N GLU A 252 -151.64 -8.11 -54.04
CA GLU A 252 -152.64 -9.14 -53.68
C GLU A 252 -153.24 -8.98 -52.26
N VAL A 253 -152.56 -8.27 -51.36
CA VAL A 253 -152.95 -8.06 -49.94
C VAL A 253 -153.64 -6.72 -49.69
N GLU A 254 -153.31 -5.65 -50.43
CA GLU A 254 -154.13 -4.41 -50.48
C GLU A 254 -155.56 -4.72 -50.97
N ARG A 255 -155.71 -5.75 -51.81
CA ARG A 255 -157.01 -6.29 -52.23
C ARG A 255 -157.75 -7.08 -51.14
N ARG A 256 -157.11 -7.40 -50.01
CA ARG A 256 -157.63 -8.32 -48.98
C ARG A 256 -157.70 -7.79 -47.55
N LEU A 257 -156.89 -6.79 -47.18
CA LEU A 257 -156.89 -6.19 -45.83
C LEU A 257 -157.27 -4.70 -45.85
N GLN A 258 -158.31 -4.38 -46.63
CA GLN A 258 -159.16 -3.20 -46.43
C GLN A 258 -160.10 -3.38 -45.20
N SER A 259 -159.65 -4.12 -44.19
CA SER A 259 -160.40 -4.58 -43.02
C SER A 259 -159.43 -4.85 -41.85
N LEU A 260 -159.76 -4.35 -40.65
CA LEU A 260 -159.01 -4.51 -39.38
C LEU A 260 -157.59 -3.86 -39.41
N ALA A 261 -157.30 -2.65 -38.92
CA ALA A 261 -157.82 -1.82 -37.82
C ALA A 261 -157.43 -2.27 -36.39
N THR A 262 -156.64 -1.43 -35.68
CA THR A 262 -156.22 -1.48 -34.24
C THR A 262 -155.26 -2.64 -33.84
N ASP A 263 -154.40 -2.57 -32.80
CA ASP A 263 -154.22 -1.59 -31.70
C ASP A 263 -152.72 -1.37 -31.24
N LYS A 264 -152.50 -0.61 -30.15
CA LYS A 264 -151.22 -0.14 -29.49
C LYS A 264 -150.30 -1.27 -28.94
N GLY A 265 -149.03 -1.09 -28.47
CA GLY A 265 -148.08 0.05 -28.36
C GLY A 265 -147.05 -0.09 -27.19
N LYS A 266 -146.08 0.86 -27.03
CA LYS A 266 -144.93 0.95 -26.04
C LYS A 266 -143.71 0.04 -26.37
N ALA A 267 -142.40 0.36 -26.24
CA ALA A 267 -141.52 1.23 -25.41
C ALA A 267 -140.99 0.55 -24.10
N VAL A 268 -139.76 0.74 -23.55
CA VAL A 268 -138.82 1.90 -23.44
C VAL A 268 -137.30 1.48 -23.27
N ASN A 269 -136.34 2.31 -23.77
CA ASN A 269 -134.99 2.82 -23.27
C ASN A 269 -134.41 2.39 -21.87
N PRO A 270 -133.18 2.77 -21.37
CA PRO A 270 -131.93 3.39 -21.93
C PRO A 270 -130.52 2.82 -21.46
N ARG A 271 -129.40 3.31 -22.06
CA ARG A 271 -128.02 3.81 -21.58
C ARG A 271 -127.46 3.51 -20.13
N PRO A 272 -126.22 3.91 -19.67
CA PRO A 272 -125.01 4.56 -20.31
C PRO A 272 -123.55 4.13 -19.83
N ALA A 273 -122.51 4.75 -20.44
CA ALA A 273 -121.19 5.31 -19.97
C ALA A 273 -120.33 4.70 -18.81
N GLY A 274 -119.02 4.97 -18.65
CA GLY A 274 -118.07 5.94 -19.26
C GLY A 274 -116.56 5.56 -19.11
N GLU A 275 -115.57 6.24 -19.75
CA GLU A 275 -114.72 7.39 -19.27
C GLU A 275 -113.78 7.07 -18.06
N GLU A 276 -112.48 7.43 -17.90
CA GLU A 276 -111.38 8.20 -18.60
C GLU A 276 -109.97 7.74 -18.02
N THR A 277 -108.71 8.27 -18.11
CA THR A 277 -107.97 9.49 -18.59
C THR A 277 -106.40 9.27 -18.64
N VAL A 278 -105.65 9.95 -19.54
CA VAL A 278 -104.30 10.68 -19.42
C VAL A 278 -103.06 10.07 -18.67
N THR A 279 -101.77 10.17 -19.12
CA THR A 279 -100.70 11.21 -18.84
C THR A 279 -99.31 10.88 -19.51
N ALA A 280 -98.27 11.76 -19.46
CA ALA A 280 -96.94 11.68 -20.14
C ALA A 280 -95.70 12.04 -19.25
N ILE A 281 -94.44 12.05 -19.80
CA ILE A 281 -93.07 12.54 -19.30
C ILE A 281 -91.94 11.54 -19.74
N ALA A 282 -90.66 11.78 -20.13
CA ALA A 282 -89.63 12.87 -20.17
C ALA A 282 -88.48 12.80 -19.08
N SER A 283 -87.17 13.10 -19.26
CA SER A 283 -86.23 13.30 -20.41
C SER A 283 -84.72 13.37 -19.94
N ALA A 284 -83.74 13.50 -20.87
CA ALA A 284 -82.30 13.92 -20.71
C ALA A 284 -81.27 12.97 -19.99
N ALA A 285 -79.97 13.31 -19.79
CA ALA A 285 -78.83 13.65 -20.71
C ALA A 285 -77.46 13.79 -19.92
N ASN A 286 -76.32 14.01 -20.63
CA ASN A 286 -74.94 14.36 -20.14
C ASN A 286 -74.10 13.25 -19.41
N GLY A 287 -72.76 13.32 -19.28
CA GLY A 287 -71.76 14.31 -19.76
C GLY A 287 -70.29 13.91 -19.46
N THR A 288 -69.29 14.64 -19.99
CA THR A 288 -67.84 14.33 -19.99
C THR A 288 -66.97 15.21 -19.06
N GLY A 289 -65.69 14.86 -18.86
CA GLY A 289 -64.68 15.74 -18.26
C GLY A 289 -63.24 15.19 -18.27
N GLU A 290 -62.30 15.94 -18.88
CA GLU A 290 -60.83 15.71 -18.84
C GLU A 290 -60.13 16.80 -17.98
N GLY A 291 -58.85 16.58 -17.64
CA GLY A 291 -58.01 17.61 -16.99
C GLY A 291 -56.51 17.38 -17.18
N VAL A 292 -55.81 18.35 -17.78
CA VAL A 292 -54.35 18.37 -18.05
C VAL A 292 -53.80 19.75 -17.72
N ARG A 293 -52.60 19.83 -17.10
CA ARG A 293 -51.65 21.00 -16.99
C ARG A 293 -50.68 20.83 -15.80
N ASP A 294 -49.51 21.46 -15.67
CA ASP A 294 -48.58 22.18 -16.59
C ASP A 294 -47.21 22.40 -15.90
N ALA A 295 -46.17 22.82 -16.65
CA ALA A 295 -44.96 23.54 -16.20
C ALA A 295 -43.99 22.88 -15.17
N GLY A 296 -42.71 23.28 -15.07
CA GLY A 296 -41.95 24.23 -15.89
C GLY A 296 -40.49 24.44 -15.42
N ASN A 297 -39.71 25.16 -16.24
CA ASN A 297 -38.28 25.48 -16.13
C ASN A 297 -37.74 25.94 -14.76
N ASN A 298 -36.44 25.69 -14.50
CA ASN A 298 -35.43 26.78 -14.61
C ASN A 298 -33.97 26.30 -14.60
N ASP A 299 -33.16 26.88 -15.48
CA ASP A 299 -31.69 26.85 -15.43
C ASP A 299 -31.16 27.95 -14.52
N SER A 300 -30.02 27.71 -13.86
CA SER A 300 -29.18 28.74 -13.22
C SER A 300 -27.77 28.17 -12.97
N VAL A 301 -26.79 28.60 -13.76
CA VAL A 301 -25.37 28.24 -13.58
C VAL A 301 -24.72 29.28 -12.65
N PRO A 302 -24.16 28.89 -11.49
CA PRO A 302 -23.44 29.80 -10.61
C PRO A 302 -22.01 30.06 -11.12
N VAL A 303 -21.46 31.22 -10.74
CA VAL A 303 -20.04 31.54 -10.92
C VAL A 303 -19.22 30.79 -9.87
N GLU A 304 -18.12 30.15 -10.27
CA GLU A 304 -17.23 29.46 -9.34
C GLU A 304 -16.38 30.47 -8.53
N GLU A 305 -16.86 30.83 -7.35
CA GLU A 305 -15.97 31.34 -6.29
C GLU A 305 -15.05 30.20 -5.80
N GLU A 306 -13.75 30.48 -5.71
CA GLU A 306 -12.70 29.50 -5.42
C GLU A 306 -12.86 28.96 -3.98
N ASN A 307 -13.54 27.81 -3.86
CA ASN A 307 -14.08 27.32 -2.59
C ASN A 307 -13.00 26.73 -1.66
N ASP A 308 -12.37 27.61 -0.87
CA ASP A 308 -11.44 27.31 0.23
C ASP A 308 -12.11 26.59 1.44
N THR A 309 -13.26 25.94 1.20
CA THR A 309 -14.15 25.26 2.14
C THR A 309 -14.00 23.73 2.14
N HIS A 310 -13.24 23.16 1.18
CA HIS A 310 -13.04 21.71 1.11
C HIS A 310 -12.35 21.17 2.38
N LEU A 311 -13.00 20.20 3.04
CA LEU A 311 -12.46 19.50 4.19
C LEU A 311 -11.74 18.22 3.72
N TYR A 312 -10.58 17.93 4.31
CA TYR A 312 -9.76 16.76 4.00
C TYR A 312 -9.76 15.81 5.20
N GLN A 313 -9.88 14.50 4.96
CA GLN A 313 -9.87 13.45 5.98
C GLN A 313 -9.10 12.21 5.46
N GLY A 314 -8.54 11.42 6.36
CA GLY A 314 -7.78 10.21 6.04
C GLY A 314 -6.32 10.50 5.69
N ARG A 315 -5.68 9.55 5.00
CA ARG A 315 -4.27 9.67 4.61
C ARG A 315 -4.12 10.49 3.34
N LEU A 316 -3.23 11.47 3.37
CA LEU A 316 -2.95 12.41 2.28
C LEU A 316 -1.43 12.56 2.11
N ASN A 317 -0.94 12.84 0.89
CA ASN A 317 0.46 13.22 0.70
C ASN A 317 0.57 14.71 0.37
N LEU A 318 1.52 15.36 1.03
CA LEU A 318 1.90 16.75 0.78
C LEU A 318 3.24 16.74 0.04
N GLU A 319 3.25 17.21 -1.20
CA GLU A 319 4.45 17.32 -2.05
C GLU A 319 5.05 18.73 -1.94
N VAL A 320 6.36 18.82 -1.73
CA VAL A 320 7.11 20.08 -1.73
C VAL A 320 8.15 20.01 -2.86
N PRO A 321 7.82 20.52 -4.06
CA PRO A 321 8.78 20.63 -5.16
C PRO A 321 9.82 21.73 -4.86
N PRO A 322 11.02 21.66 -5.46
CA PRO A 322 12.04 22.70 -5.30
C PRO A 322 11.65 23.99 -6.06
N PRO A 323 12.19 25.16 -5.67
CA PRO A 323 13.20 25.36 -4.63
C PRO A 323 12.65 25.27 -3.20
N TYR A 324 13.43 24.64 -2.32
CA TYR A 324 13.25 24.69 -0.88
C TYR A 324 14.62 24.62 -0.21
N ASN A 325 14.75 25.16 1.00
CA ASN A 325 15.93 24.99 1.84
C ASN A 325 15.64 24.13 3.08
N ARG A 326 16.70 23.60 3.72
CA ARG A 326 16.56 22.67 4.86
C ARG A 326 15.87 23.30 6.08
N ALA A 327 15.94 24.63 6.25
CA ALA A 327 15.23 25.32 7.33
C ALA A 327 13.73 25.46 7.03
N GLN A 328 13.33 25.66 5.79
CA GLN A 328 11.93 25.65 5.35
C GLN A 328 11.27 24.28 5.55
N LEU A 329 11.94 23.19 5.15
CA LEU A 329 11.45 21.83 5.38
C LEU A 329 11.25 21.56 6.88
N LYS A 330 12.25 21.88 7.72
CA LYS A 330 12.14 21.70 9.17
C LYS A 330 11.05 22.58 9.79
N SER A 331 10.93 23.84 9.35
CA SER A 331 9.86 24.73 9.79
C SER A 331 8.48 24.20 9.38
N THR A 332 8.33 23.63 8.20
CA THR A 332 7.07 23.05 7.71
C THR A 332 6.69 21.82 8.54
N GLU A 333 7.64 20.93 8.81
CA GLU A 333 7.46 19.75 9.67
C GLU A 333 7.08 20.15 11.12
N GLU A 334 7.73 21.18 11.67
CA GLU A 334 7.38 21.77 12.97
C GLU A 334 6.03 22.50 13.00
N TYR A 335 5.48 22.92 11.85
CA TYR A 335 4.14 23.50 11.76
C TYR A 335 3.07 22.42 11.58
N LEU A 336 3.30 21.43 10.70
CA LEU A 336 2.40 20.30 10.48
C LEU A 336 2.12 19.54 11.79
N THR A 337 3.16 19.29 12.59
CA THR A 337 3.06 18.62 13.89
C THR A 337 2.32 19.43 14.97
N ARG A 338 1.98 20.70 14.72
CA ARG A 338 1.14 21.55 15.59
C ARG A 338 -0.33 21.63 15.15
N ILE A 339 -0.69 21.10 13.98
CA ILE A 339 -2.07 21.12 13.48
C ILE A 339 -2.91 20.09 14.25
N PRO A 340 -3.96 20.48 14.99
CA PRO A 340 -4.79 19.53 15.73
C PRO A 340 -5.46 18.52 14.78
N GLY A 341 -5.37 17.24 15.13
CA GLY A 341 -5.95 16.15 14.34
C GLY A 341 -5.15 15.68 13.12
N LEU A 342 -4.02 16.34 12.81
CA LEU A 342 -3.08 15.93 11.76
C LEU A 342 -1.89 15.20 12.39
N LYS A 343 -1.60 14.00 11.89
CA LYS A 343 -0.43 13.21 12.28
C LYS A 343 0.49 12.98 11.08
N VAL A 344 1.72 13.48 11.14
CA VAL A 344 2.76 13.13 10.16
C VAL A 344 3.13 11.66 10.37
N LEU A 345 3.02 10.83 9.34
CA LEU A 345 3.35 9.40 9.38
C LEU A 345 4.76 9.12 8.87
N SER A 346 5.16 9.80 7.80
CA SER A 346 6.49 9.66 7.20
C SER A 346 6.87 10.89 6.39
N THR A 347 8.11 11.35 6.58
CA THR A 347 8.78 12.36 5.75
C THR A 347 9.77 11.65 4.83
N GLY A 348 9.70 11.90 3.53
CA GLY A 348 10.52 11.26 2.49
C GLY A 348 10.70 12.16 1.27
N GLY A 349 11.07 11.57 0.14
CA GLY A 349 11.15 12.27 -1.13
C GLY A 349 11.50 11.33 -2.29
N TYR A 350 11.25 11.78 -3.51
CA TYR A 350 11.54 11.04 -4.74
C TYR A 350 12.15 11.94 -5.81
N LEU A 351 12.83 11.34 -6.79
CA LEU A 351 13.40 12.06 -7.93
C LEU A 351 12.42 11.99 -9.11
N GLU A 352 11.94 13.15 -9.56
CA GLU A 352 11.24 13.30 -10.83
C GLU A 352 12.03 14.28 -11.73
N LYS A 353 12.40 13.83 -12.93
CA LYS A 353 13.11 14.65 -13.94
C LYS A 353 14.32 15.39 -13.33
N GLU A 354 15.15 14.65 -12.60
CA GLU A 354 16.34 15.12 -11.86
C GLU A 354 16.06 16.08 -10.68
N THR A 355 14.81 16.52 -10.47
CA THR A 355 14.40 17.30 -9.30
C THR A 355 13.99 16.38 -8.15
N CYS A 356 14.44 16.70 -6.93
CA CYS A 356 14.00 15.99 -5.72
C CYS A 356 12.72 16.67 -5.19
N ILE A 357 11.62 15.93 -5.14
CA ILE A 357 10.35 16.37 -4.55
C ILE A 357 10.26 15.73 -3.16
N MET A 358 10.16 16.56 -2.11
CA MET A 358 9.96 16.07 -0.75
C MET A 358 8.49 15.70 -0.53
N THR A 359 8.23 14.65 0.23
CA THR A 359 6.88 14.17 0.54
C THR A 359 6.66 14.05 2.04
N TYR A 360 5.54 14.59 2.52
CA TYR A 360 5.02 14.34 3.87
C TYR A 360 3.71 13.56 3.75
N THR A 361 3.72 12.28 4.12
CA THR A 361 2.48 11.52 4.26
C THR A 361 1.87 11.85 5.62
N VAL A 362 0.68 12.44 5.59
CA VAL A 362 -0.07 12.86 6.78
C VAL A 362 -1.36 12.07 6.91
N ASP A 363 -1.87 11.98 8.13
CA ASP A 363 -3.11 11.27 8.47
C ASP A 363 -4.04 12.20 9.25
N LEU A 364 -5.26 12.37 8.76
CA LEU A 364 -6.27 13.31 9.25
C LEU A 364 -7.42 12.51 9.86
N GLY A 365 -7.43 12.39 11.20
CA GLY A 365 -8.45 11.59 11.89
C GLY A 365 -9.87 12.15 11.77
N GLN A 366 -10.01 13.44 11.45
CA GLN A 366 -11.27 14.17 11.29
C GLN A 366 -11.19 15.08 10.04
N PRO A 367 -12.34 15.52 9.47
CA PRO A 367 -12.34 16.49 8.38
C PRO A 367 -11.76 17.84 8.81
N VAL A 368 -10.66 18.26 8.18
CA VAL A 368 -9.94 19.52 8.49
C VAL A 368 -9.83 20.39 7.23
N PRO A 369 -10.02 21.73 7.30
CA PRO A 369 -9.84 22.66 6.17
C PRO A 369 -8.35 22.87 5.85
N LEU A 370 -7.68 21.80 5.39
CA LEU A 370 -6.22 21.72 5.35
C LEU A 370 -5.58 22.77 4.43
N LEU A 371 -6.18 23.08 3.27
CA LEU A 371 -5.72 24.16 2.37
C LEU A 371 -5.51 25.48 3.14
N LYS A 372 -6.52 25.90 3.89
CA LYS A 372 -6.50 27.13 4.70
C LYS A 372 -5.45 27.10 5.81
N MET A 373 -5.18 25.92 6.38
CA MET A 373 -4.15 25.77 7.41
C MET A 373 -2.74 25.80 6.80
N LEU A 374 -2.50 25.13 5.66
CA LEU A 374 -1.22 25.16 4.95
C LEU A 374 -0.90 26.56 4.40
N LYS A 375 -1.90 27.28 3.86
CA LYS A 375 -1.81 28.70 3.47
C LYS A 375 -1.41 29.64 4.63
N SER A 376 -1.53 29.21 5.89
CA SER A 376 -1.12 30.02 7.07
C SER A 376 0.33 29.79 7.53
N ILE A 377 1.04 28.83 6.95
CA ILE A 377 2.46 28.56 7.27
C ILE A 377 3.34 29.67 6.66
N PRO A 378 4.16 30.42 7.44
CA PRO A 378 4.86 31.61 6.93
C PRO A 378 5.83 31.39 5.75
N GLN A 379 6.26 30.15 5.51
CA GLN A 379 7.16 29.76 4.41
C GLN A 379 6.44 29.38 3.10
N VAL A 380 5.11 29.23 3.14
CA VAL A 380 4.31 28.82 1.97
C VAL A 380 3.91 30.05 1.15
N VAL A 381 3.98 29.91 -0.17
CA VAL A 381 3.48 30.88 -1.16
C VAL A 381 2.10 30.46 -1.64
N ASN A 382 1.94 29.19 -2.03
CA ASN A 382 0.72 28.66 -2.60
C ASN A 382 0.56 27.17 -2.25
N VAL A 383 -0.68 26.68 -2.31
CA VAL A 383 -1.03 25.27 -2.13
C VAL A 383 -2.03 24.90 -3.23
N THR A 384 -1.65 23.99 -4.11
CA THR A 384 -2.49 23.53 -5.23
C THR A 384 -2.81 22.05 -5.08
N GLN A 385 -4.05 21.66 -5.40
CA GLN A 385 -4.41 20.24 -5.40
C GLN A 385 -4.00 19.59 -6.72
N HIS A 386 -3.26 18.49 -6.66
CA HIS A 386 -2.90 17.68 -7.81
C HIS A 386 -3.39 16.25 -7.62
N LYS A 387 -4.58 15.96 -8.14
CA LYS A 387 -5.30 14.68 -7.97
C LYS A 387 -5.59 14.43 -6.47
N GLU A 388 -5.00 13.40 -5.89
CA GLU A 388 -5.13 12.98 -4.49
C GLU A 388 -4.07 13.59 -3.56
N ASN A 389 -3.09 14.32 -4.11
CA ASN A 389 -2.01 14.95 -3.35
C ASN A 389 -2.16 16.48 -3.33
N LEU A 390 -1.57 17.15 -2.34
CA LEU A 390 -1.46 18.62 -2.29
C LEU A 390 -0.01 19.04 -2.53
N ALA A 391 0.23 19.87 -3.55
CA ALA A 391 1.53 20.47 -3.82
C ALA A 391 1.66 21.80 -3.09
N ILE A 392 2.75 22.00 -2.34
CA ILE A 392 3.02 23.18 -1.52
C ILE A 392 4.23 23.93 -2.10
N THR A 393 4.00 25.12 -2.64
CA THR A 393 5.08 26.00 -3.13
C THR A 393 5.67 26.80 -1.97
N MET A 394 6.98 26.70 -1.77
CA MET A 394 7.73 27.47 -0.75
C MET A 394 8.22 28.83 -1.28
N LYS A 395 8.68 29.70 -0.37
CA LYS A 395 9.25 31.03 -0.63
C LYS A 395 10.72 31.02 -1.07
#